data_AF-A0A2W7S7F1-F1
#
_entry.id   AF-A0A2W7S7F1-F1
#
_cell.length_a   1.000
_cell.length_b   1.000
_cell.length_c   1.000
_cell.angle_alpha   90.00
_cell.angle_beta   90.00
_cell.angle_gamma   90.00
#
_symmetry.space_group_name_H-M   'P 1'
#
loop_
_entity.id
_entity.type
_entity.pdbx_description
1 polymer ?
#
loop_
_entity_poly.entity_id
_entity_poly.type
_entity_poly.pdbx_seq_one_letter_code
_entity_poly.pdbx_strand_id
1 'polypeptide(L)'
;MLEVWIYREPKTLGYECLVINPAELPTTNKESSDPVDSRKMAKSILEALLGGIQVPTLETEGDRQLFRYPKRLWTDLVREKNRIKDKLLQNGVEMLLKYTLLDKE
;
A
#
# COMPACT_ATOMS: atom_id res chain seq x y z
N MET A 1 -1.53 0.62 1.10
CA MET A 1 -3.00 0.60 1.23
C MET A 1 -3.38 -0.75 0.67
N LEU A 2 -3.94 -1.67 1.47
CA LEU A 2 -4.24 -3.00 0.96
C LEU A 2 -5.49 -2.87 0.08
N GLU A 3 -5.42 -3.33 -1.16
CA GLU A 3 -6.51 -3.31 -2.13
C GLU A 3 -7.53 -4.42 -1.83
N VAL A 4 -8.10 -4.38 -0.62
CA VAL A 4 -9.02 -5.42 -0.10
C VAL A 4 -10.41 -5.31 -0.74
N TRP A 5 -10.68 -4.24 -1.50
CA TRP A 5 -11.98 -4.03 -2.16
C TRP A 5 -12.35 -5.18 -3.09
N ILE A 6 -11.38 -5.75 -3.80
CA ILE A 6 -11.60 -6.86 -4.76
C ILE A 6 -12.05 -8.16 -4.07
N TYR A 7 -11.72 -8.34 -2.79
CA TYR A 7 -12.19 -9.47 -1.99
C TYR A 7 -13.65 -9.30 -1.54
N ARG A 8 -14.08 -8.05 -1.33
CA ARG A 8 -15.38 -7.78 -0.72
C ARG A 8 -16.53 -7.91 -1.71
N GLU A 9 -16.38 -7.43 -2.93
CA GLU A 9 -17.47 -7.49 -3.92
C GLU A 9 -17.94 -8.93 -4.19
N PRO A 10 -17.06 -9.90 -4.53
CA PRO A 10 -17.52 -11.27 -4.77
C PRO A 10 -18.06 -11.93 -3.50
N LYS A 11 -17.51 -11.60 -2.33
CA LYS A 11 -18.01 -12.11 -1.04
C LYS A 11 -19.44 -11.64 -0.75
N THR A 12 -19.80 -10.41 -1.13
CA THR A 12 -21.19 -9.94 -1.01
C THR A 12 -22.15 -10.65 -1.97
N LEU A 13 -21.65 -11.16 -3.08
CA LEU A 13 -22.40 -11.95 -4.06
C LEU A 13 -22.53 -13.43 -3.65
N GLY A 14 -21.95 -13.84 -2.51
CA GLY A 14 -22.01 -15.21 -2.01
C GLY A 14 -20.87 -16.12 -2.47
N TYR A 15 -19.84 -15.59 -3.12
CA TYR A 15 -18.66 -16.37 -3.47
C TYR A 15 -17.75 -16.58 -2.27
N GLU A 16 -17.23 -17.80 -2.14
CA GLU A 16 -16.16 -18.11 -1.19
C GLU A 16 -14.84 -17.58 -1.76
N CYS A 17 -14.20 -16.67 -1.02
CA CYS A 17 -12.93 -16.07 -1.41
C CYS A 17 -11.89 -16.31 -0.32
N LEU A 18 -10.66 -16.60 -0.76
CA LEU A 18 -9.51 -16.82 0.10
C LEU A 18 -8.45 -15.77 -0.22
N VAL A 19 -7.95 -15.06 0.80
CA VAL A 19 -6.84 -14.11 0.66
C VAL A 19 -5.58 -14.79 1.16
N ILE A 20 -4.54 -14.83 0.33
CA ILE A 20 -3.29 -15.56 0.61
C ILE A 20 -2.11 -14.58 0.49
N ASN A 21 -1.07 -14.82 1.29
CA ASN A 21 0.19 -14.12 1.13
C ASN A 21 0.89 -14.59 -0.16
N PRO A 22 1.26 -13.71 -1.11
CA PRO A 22 1.99 -14.15 -2.30
C PRO A 22 3.33 -14.83 -1.95
N ALA A 23 3.94 -14.52 -0.81
CA ALA A 23 5.20 -15.15 -0.38
C ALA A 23 5.07 -16.63 0.02
N GLU A 24 3.85 -17.12 0.27
CA GLU A 24 3.59 -18.53 0.60
C GLU A 24 3.47 -19.42 -0.65
N LEU A 25 3.33 -18.81 -1.83
CA LEU A 25 3.31 -19.57 -3.07
C LEU A 25 4.73 -20.01 -3.42
N PRO A 26 4.94 -21.30 -3.78
CA PRO A 26 6.23 -21.79 -4.23
C PRO A 26 6.50 -21.28 -5.66
N THR A 27 6.91 -20.01 -5.76
CA THR A 27 7.29 -19.37 -7.03
C THR A 27 8.80 -19.22 -7.09
N THR A 28 9.42 -19.88 -8.06
CA THR A 28 10.78 -19.54 -8.48
C THR A 28 10.74 -18.22 -9.22
N ASN A 29 11.69 -17.29 -8.95
CA ASN A 29 11.78 -15.91 -9.48
C ASN A 29 11.69 -15.75 -11.02
N LYS A 30 11.56 -16.84 -11.79
CA LYS A 30 11.57 -16.89 -13.25
C LYS A 30 10.30 -17.49 -13.88
N GLU A 31 9.28 -17.85 -13.08
CA GLU A 31 8.10 -18.59 -13.52
C GLU A 31 6.76 -17.90 -13.21
N SER A 32 6.70 -16.57 -13.26
CA SER A 32 5.45 -15.82 -13.06
C SER A 32 4.71 -15.67 -14.38
N SER A 33 3.61 -16.40 -14.54
CA SER A 33 2.69 -16.30 -15.67
C SER A 33 1.30 -16.74 -15.20
N ASP A 34 0.25 -16.01 -15.57
CA ASP A 34 -1.12 -16.24 -15.07
C ASP A 34 -1.57 -17.72 -15.09
N PRO A 35 -1.29 -18.52 -16.14
CA PRO A 35 -1.69 -19.92 -16.16
C PRO A 35 -0.87 -20.82 -15.22
N VAL A 36 0.40 -20.47 -14.98
CA VAL A 36 1.31 -21.22 -14.10
C VAL A 36 0.93 -20.97 -12.64
N ASP A 37 0.69 -19.71 -12.30
CA ASP A 37 0.35 -19.29 -10.93
C ASP A 37 -1.01 -19.84 -10.51
N SER A 38 -2.00 -19.81 -11.40
CA SER A 38 -3.34 -20.40 -11.14
C SER A 38 -3.26 -21.89 -10.81
N ARG A 39 -2.40 -22.65 -11.51
CA ARG A 39 -2.21 -24.09 -11.24
C ARG A 39 -1.48 -24.33 -9.93
N LYS A 40 -0.48 -23.51 -9.60
CA LYS A 40 0.26 -23.61 -8.33
C LYS A 40 -0.68 -23.33 -7.16
N MET A 41 -1.47 -22.26 -7.24
CA MET A 41 -2.51 -21.92 -6.27
C MET A 41 -3.52 -23.06 -6.09
N ALA A 42 -4.04 -23.63 -7.18
CA ALA A 42 -5.02 -24.72 -7.11
C ALA A 42 -4.45 -25.96 -6.39
N LYS A 43 -3.19 -26.33 -6.69
CA LYS A 43 -2.51 -27.45 -6.01
C LYS A 43 -2.31 -27.18 -4.53
N SER A 44 -1.80 -26.00 -4.18
CA SER A 44 -1.51 -25.66 -2.78
C SER A 44 -2.77 -25.49 -1.93
N ILE A 45 -3.90 -25.09 -2.54
CA ILE A 45 -5.22 -25.12 -1.89
C ILE A 45 -5.67 -26.57 -1.65
N LEU A 46 -5.53 -27.45 -2.64
CA LEU A 46 -5.92 -28.87 -2.53
C LEU A 46 -5.10 -29.63 -1.48
N GLU A 47 -3.81 -29.31 -1.36
CA GLU A 47 -2.92 -29.87 -0.35
C GLU A 47 -3.10 -29.23 1.05
N ALA A 48 -4.05 -28.29 1.21
CA ALA A 48 -4.31 -27.53 2.43
C ALA A 48 -3.07 -26.81 3.00
N LEU A 49 -2.10 -26.48 2.14
CA LEU A 49 -0.83 -25.87 2.51
C LEU A 49 -0.92 -24.34 2.66
N LEU A 50 -1.99 -23.72 2.18
CA LEU A 50 -2.18 -22.27 2.24
C LEU A 50 -3.16 -21.89 3.35
N GLY A 51 -2.67 -21.07 4.29
CA GLY A 51 -3.50 -20.45 5.31
C GLY A 51 -4.08 -19.14 4.81
N GLY A 52 -5.41 -18.99 4.88
CA GLY A 52 -6.05 -17.71 4.58
C GLY A 52 -5.59 -16.63 5.58
N ILE A 53 -5.24 -15.45 5.07
CA ILE A 53 -5.00 -14.27 5.90
C ILE A 53 -6.35 -13.73 6.36
N GLN A 54 -6.44 -13.37 7.65
CA GLN A 54 -7.59 -12.66 8.17
C GLN A 54 -7.70 -11.27 7.53
N VAL A 55 -8.76 -11.07 6.76
CA VAL A 55 -9.09 -9.77 6.16
C VAL A 55 -9.64 -8.84 7.24
N PRO A 56 -9.10 -7.62 7.41
CA PRO A 56 -9.60 -6.67 8.39
C PRO A 56 -11.03 -6.19 8.06
N THR A 57 -11.77 -5.81 9.10
CA THR A 57 -13.10 -5.22 8.95
C THR A 57 -13.00 -3.81 8.35
N LEU A 58 -14.12 -3.29 7.84
CA LEU A 58 -14.22 -1.93 7.33
C LEU A 58 -13.78 -0.89 8.38
N GLU A 59 -14.18 -1.09 9.63
CA GLU A 59 -13.83 -0.21 10.75
C GLU A 59 -12.31 -0.19 10.99
N THR A 60 -11.69 -1.38 11.13
CA THR A 60 -10.24 -1.48 11.35
C THR A 60 -9.43 -0.91 10.18
N GLU A 61 -9.92 -1.02 8.95
CA GLU A 61 -9.31 -0.37 7.79
C GLU A 61 -9.43 1.15 7.86
N GLY A 62 -10.61 1.68 8.22
CA GLY A 62 -10.84 3.10 8.43
C GLY A 62 -9.89 3.66 9.48
N ASP A 63 -9.77 3.00 10.63
CA ASP A 63 -8.84 3.37 11.69
C ASP A 63 -7.40 3.39 11.20
N ARG A 64 -6.97 2.34 10.48
CA ARG A 64 -5.61 2.27 9.90
C ARG A 64 -5.35 3.38 8.89
N GLN A 65 -6.36 3.77 8.10
CA GLN A 65 -6.24 4.88 7.17
C GLN A 65 -6.09 6.20 7.94
N LEU A 66 -6.91 6.41 8.97
CA LEU A 66 -6.84 7.57 9.83
C LEU A 66 -5.48 7.71 10.51
N PHE A 67 -4.92 6.63 11.07
CA PHE A 67 -3.58 6.63 11.68
C PHE A 67 -2.46 6.96 10.69
N ARG A 68 -2.61 6.58 9.42
CA ARG A 68 -1.61 6.85 8.37
C ARG A 68 -1.73 8.24 7.77
N TYR A 69 -2.89 8.86 7.86
CA TYR A 69 -3.19 10.14 7.22
C TYR A 69 -2.30 11.30 7.70
N PRO A 70 -2.02 11.47 9.01
CA PRO A 70 -1.14 12.53 9.49
C PRO A 70 0.26 12.46 8.87
N LYS A 71 0.87 11.28 8.83
CA LYS A 71 2.22 11.11 8.24
C LYS A 71 2.24 11.52 6.76
N ARG A 72 1.18 11.19 6.03
CA ARG A 72 1.02 11.60 4.63
C ARG A 72 0.86 13.12 4.50
N LEU A 73 -0.01 13.72 5.31
CA LEU A 73 -0.20 15.18 5.36
C LEU A 73 1.12 15.92 5.63
N TRP A 74 1.89 15.48 6.62
CA TRP A 74 3.19 16.06 6.93
C TRP A 74 4.16 15.98 5.73
N THR A 75 4.21 14.82 5.08
CA THR A 75 5.05 14.63 3.89
C THR A 75 4.63 15.55 2.74
N ASP A 76 3.33 15.69 2.51
CA ASP A 76 2.78 16.55 1.46
C ASP A 76 3.02 18.04 1.79
N LEU A 77 2.86 18.45 3.06
CA LEU A 77 3.20 19.81 3.52
C LEU A 77 4.68 20.14 3.29
N VAL A 78 5.59 19.25 3.68
CA VAL A 78 7.03 19.43 3.48
C VAL A 78 7.35 19.52 1.98
N ARG A 79 6.74 18.65 1.16
CA ARG A 79 6.91 18.65 -0.29
C ARG A 79 6.47 19.97 -0.91
N GLU A 80 5.29 20.47 -0.56
CA GLU A 80 4.79 21.75 -1.10
C GLU A 80 5.62 22.93 -0.62
N LYS A 81 6.07 22.93 0.66
CA LYS A 81 6.97 23.97 1.16
C LYS A 81 8.28 24.01 0.38
N ASN A 82 8.85 22.85 0.07
CA ASN A 82 10.06 22.77 -0.74
C ASN A 82 9.83 23.22 -2.19
N ARG A 83 8.70 22.85 -2.81
CA ARG A 83 8.34 23.34 -4.15
C ARG A 83 8.21 24.86 -4.22
N ILE A 84 7.64 25.48 -3.17
CA ILE A 84 7.55 26.93 -3.07
C ILE A 84 8.94 27.54 -2.94
N LYS A 85 9.81 26.98 -2.09
CA LYS A 85 11.21 27.43 -1.94
C LYS A 85 11.96 27.37 -3.28
N ASP A 86 11.83 26.27 -4.02
CA ASP A 86 12.48 26.10 -5.33
C ASP A 86 12.03 27.16 -6.32
N LYS A 87 10.72 27.46 -6.39
CA LYS A 87 10.19 28.51 -7.26
C LYS A 87 10.67 29.91 -6.89
N LEU A 88 10.77 30.22 -5.58
CA LEU A 88 11.27 31.50 -5.12
C LEU A 88 12.75 31.69 -5.47
N LEU A 89 13.55 30.62 -5.31
CA LEU A 89 14.96 30.62 -5.68
C LEU A 89 15.15 30.83 -7.20
N GLN A 90 14.34 30.17 -8.03
CA GLN A 90 14.37 30.35 -9.49
C GLN A 90 14.06 31.78 -9.91
N ASN A 91 13.21 32.50 -9.17
CA ASN A 91 12.84 33.88 -9.45
C ASN A 91 13.82 34.91 -8.82
N GLY A 92 14.93 34.47 -8.21
CA GLY A 92 15.93 35.35 -7.63
C GLY A 92 15.52 36.01 -6.31
N VAL A 93 14.49 35.49 -5.63
CA VAL A 93 14.06 36.00 -4.32
C VAL A 93 14.94 35.37 -3.23
N GLU A 94 15.70 36.21 -2.52
CA GLU A 94 16.58 35.76 -1.44
C GLU A 94 15.75 35.28 -0.23
N MET A 95 15.91 34.01 0.13
CA MET A 95 15.21 33.40 1.27
C MET A 95 16.11 33.36 2.50
N LEU A 96 15.59 33.79 3.66
CA LEU A 96 16.33 33.74 4.93
C LEU A 96 16.70 32.31 5.33
N LEU A 97 17.97 32.06 5.65
CA LEU A 97 18.56 30.78 6.10
C LEU A 97 17.79 30.07 7.24
N LYS A 98 17.02 30.82 8.05
CA LYS A 98 16.18 30.25 9.12
C LYS A 98 15.10 29.28 8.60
N TYR A 99 14.58 29.47 7.39
CA TYR A 99 13.52 28.61 6.84
C TYR A 99 14.03 27.28 6.28
N THR A 100 15.35 27.12 6.12
CA THR A 100 15.99 25.90 5.62
C THR A 100 16.31 24.91 6.74
N LEU A 101 16.43 25.37 7.99
CA LEU A 101 16.89 24.59 9.13
C LEU A 101 15.75 24.05 10.03
N LEU A 102 14.58 24.69 10.01
CA LEU A 102 13.40 24.29 10.82
C LEU A 102 12.68 23.02 10.33
N ASP A 103 13.10 22.42 9.23
CA ASP A 103 12.50 21.20 8.66
C ASP A 103 13.28 19.91 9.02
N LYS A 104 14.33 20.03 9.86
CA LYS A 104 15.23 18.91 10.21
C LYS A 104 15.10 18.41 11.65
N GLU A 105 14.20 18.96 12.45
CA GLU A 105 13.89 18.48 13.82
C GLU A 105 12.52 17.80 13.88
#